data_AF-A0A7J7PK94-F1
#
_entry.id   AF-A0A7J7PK94-F1
#
_cell.length_a   1.000
_cell.length_b   1.000
_cell.length_c   1.000
_cell.angle_alpha   90.00
_cell.angle_beta   90.00
_cell.angle_gamma   90.00
#
_symmetry.space_group_name_H-M   'P 1'
#
loop_
_entity.id
_entity.type
_entity.pdbx_description
1 polymer ?
#
loop_
_entity_poly.entity_id
_entity_poly.type
_entity_poly.pdbx_seq_one_letter_code
_entity_poly.pdbx_strand_id
1 'polypeptide(L)'
;MPQVDAINEKFVEAREEIDIAREDAETVYFNESAAEARKAVGDVLDRWQGLLAGLAAEDQAKLQRAMGLKIEQLKAELKELDELHA
;
A
#
# COMPACT_ATOMS: atom_id res chain seq x y z
N MET A 1 10.46 14.29 -5.50
CA MET A 1 11.27 13.38 -6.34
C MET A 1 10.23 12.63 -7.16
N PRO A 2 10.29 12.63 -8.50
CA PRO A 2 9.17 12.15 -9.31
C PRO A 2 8.70 10.72 -8.95
N GLN A 3 9.63 9.85 -8.55
CA GLN A 3 9.34 8.48 -8.12
C GLN A 3 8.59 8.41 -6.78
N VAL A 4 8.92 9.29 -5.83
CA VAL A 4 8.22 9.42 -4.54
C VAL A 4 6.80 9.95 -4.76
N ASP A 5 6.65 10.91 -5.66
CA ASP A 5 5.36 11.51 -5.98
C ASP A 5 4.42 10.44 -6.60
N ALA A 6 4.93 9.61 -7.52
CA ALA A 6 4.20 8.46 -8.07
C ALA A 6 3.85 7.38 -7.02
N ILE A 7 4.72 7.13 -6.04
CA ILE A 7 4.42 6.22 -4.92
C ILE A 7 3.31 6.80 -4.05
N ASN A 8 3.31 8.11 -3.79
CA ASN A 8 2.26 8.76 -3.01
C ASN A 8 0.90 8.73 -3.73
N GLU A 9 0.87 8.91 -5.06
CA GLU A 9 -0.36 8.74 -5.85
C GLU A 9 -0.90 7.32 -5.72
N LYS A 10 -0.05 6.32 -5.92
CA LYS A 10 -0.42 4.90 -5.78
C LYS A 10 -0.82 4.54 -4.35
N PHE A 11 -0.25 5.20 -3.35
CA PHE A 11 -0.62 5.04 -1.95
C PHE A 11 -2.06 5.50 -1.67
N VAL A 12 -2.47 6.64 -2.26
CA VAL A 12 -3.85 7.13 -2.12
C VAL A 12 -4.81 6.14 -2.79
N GLU A 13 -4.52 5.71 -4.01
CA GLU A 13 -5.30 4.69 -4.73
C GLU A 13 -5.42 3.39 -3.91
N ALA A 14 -4.32 2.88 -3.37
CA ALA A 14 -4.35 1.66 -2.56
C ALA A 14 -5.21 1.78 -1.30
N ARG A 15 -5.30 2.96 -0.68
CA ARG A 15 -6.19 3.18 0.48
C ARG A 15 -7.65 3.30 0.06
N GLU A 16 -7.92 3.94 -1.07
CA GLU A 16 -9.28 3.99 -1.64
C GLU A 16 -9.79 2.57 -1.93
N GLU A 17 -8.96 1.71 -2.53
CA GLU A 17 -9.33 0.31 -2.77
C GLU A 17 -9.56 -0.48 -1.48
N ILE A 18 -8.76 -0.24 -0.42
CA ILE A 18 -9.01 -0.85 0.89
C ILE A 18 -10.36 -0.39 1.45
N ASP A 19 -10.69 0.90 1.34
CA ASP A 19 -11.93 1.43 1.87
C ASP A 19 -13.15 0.90 1.08
N ILE A 20 -13.05 0.78 -0.25
CA ILE A 20 -14.07 0.10 -1.08
C ILE A 20 -14.26 -1.35 -0.62
N ALA A 21 -13.16 -2.09 -0.45
CA ALA A 21 -13.23 -3.47 0.02
C ALA A 21 -13.84 -3.59 1.43
N ARG A 22 -13.60 -2.62 2.31
CA ARG A 22 -14.24 -2.56 3.64
C ARG A 22 -15.73 -2.31 3.55
N GLU A 23 -16.17 -1.43 2.65
CA GLU A 23 -17.60 -1.20 2.40
C GLU A 23 -18.30 -2.45 1.86
N ASP A 24 -17.59 -3.21 1.01
CA ASP A 24 -18.11 -4.45 0.43
C ASP A 24 -18.05 -5.66 1.36
N ALA A 25 -17.54 -5.54 2.59
CA ALA A 25 -17.27 -6.66 3.52
C ALA A 25 -18.47 -7.55 3.83
N GLU A 26 -19.69 -7.01 3.80
CA GLU A 26 -20.92 -7.76 4.03
C GLU A 26 -21.60 -8.23 2.73
N THR A 27 -20.92 -8.10 1.59
CA THR A 27 -21.45 -8.39 0.26
C THR A 27 -20.70 -9.53 -0.42
N VAL A 28 -21.28 -10.06 -1.50
CA VAL A 28 -20.62 -11.05 -2.35
C VAL A 28 -19.44 -10.48 -3.15
N TYR A 29 -19.33 -9.14 -3.23
CA TYR A 29 -18.27 -8.45 -3.95
C TYR A 29 -16.97 -8.35 -3.14
N PHE A 30 -17.03 -8.56 -1.82
CA PHE A 30 -15.85 -8.43 -0.93
C PHE A 30 -14.59 -9.10 -1.46
N ASN A 31 -14.71 -10.34 -1.94
CA ASN A 31 -13.53 -11.11 -2.38
C ASN A 31 -12.86 -10.50 -3.62
N GLU A 32 -13.64 -9.88 -4.51
CA GLU A 32 -13.16 -9.17 -5.69
C GLU A 32 -12.49 -7.86 -5.26
N SER A 33 -13.20 -7.02 -4.51
CA SER A 33 -12.69 -5.74 -4.02
C SER A 33 -11.44 -5.91 -3.14
N ALA A 34 -11.39 -6.92 -2.27
CA ALA A 34 -10.21 -7.24 -1.48
C ALA A 34 -9.03 -7.73 -2.33
N ALA A 35 -9.29 -8.41 -3.45
CA ALA A 35 -8.22 -8.78 -4.39
C ALA A 35 -7.65 -7.55 -5.12
N GLU A 36 -8.50 -6.58 -5.47
CA GLU A 36 -8.09 -5.30 -6.04
C GLU A 36 -7.27 -4.47 -5.04
N ALA A 37 -7.72 -4.38 -3.79
CA ALA A 37 -6.98 -3.75 -2.69
C ALA A 37 -5.60 -4.41 -2.48
N ARG A 38 -5.53 -5.74 -2.41
CA ARG A 38 -4.25 -6.48 -2.30
C ARG A 38 -3.31 -6.16 -3.45
N LYS A 39 -3.83 -6.09 -4.68
CA LYS A 39 -3.04 -5.75 -5.87
C LYS A 39 -2.53 -4.31 -5.80
N ALA A 40 -3.38 -3.34 -5.47
CA ALA A 40 -3.00 -1.93 -5.37
C ALA A 40 -1.94 -1.70 -4.28
N VAL A 41 -2.08 -2.33 -3.11
CA VAL A 41 -1.06 -2.29 -2.06
C VAL A 41 0.23 -2.95 -2.51
N GLY A 42 0.15 -4.11 -3.19
CA GLY A 42 1.31 -4.78 -3.79
C GLY A 42 2.11 -3.86 -4.72
N ASP A 43 1.42 -3.15 -5.61
CA ASP A 43 2.04 -2.19 -6.54
C ASP A 43 2.79 -1.06 -5.80
N VAL A 44 2.25 -0.57 -4.68
CA VAL A 44 2.93 0.43 -3.83
C VAL A 44 4.20 -0.15 -3.22
N LEU A 45 4.11 -1.36 -2.66
CA LEU A 45 5.23 -2.02 -1.99
C LEU A 45 6.37 -2.36 -2.96
N ASP A 46 6.04 -2.81 -4.17
CA ASP A 46 7.02 -3.13 -5.21
C ASP A 46 7.76 -1.88 -5.68
N ARG A 47 7.02 -0.78 -5.93
CA ARG A 47 7.63 0.52 -6.29
C ARG A 47 8.51 1.06 -5.18
N TRP A 48 8.06 0.94 -3.93
CA TRP A 48 8.83 1.36 -2.76
C TRP A 48 10.13 0.57 -2.61
N GLN A 49 10.06 -0.76 -2.69
CA GLN A 49 11.26 -1.62 -2.61
C GLN A 49 12.20 -1.39 -3.78
N GLY A 50 11.67 -1.23 -5.00
CA GLY A 50 12.46 -0.92 -6.19
C GLY A 50 13.19 0.42 -6.08
N LEU A 51 12.51 1.46 -5.55
CA LEU A 51 13.14 2.75 -5.29
C LEU A 51 14.25 2.63 -4.25
N LEU A 52 14.00 1.94 -3.13
CA LEU A 52 15.02 1.76 -2.11
C LEU A 52 16.23 1.01 -2.66
N ALA A 53 16.03 -0.09 -3.39
CA ALA A 53 17.11 -0.90 -3.94
C ALA A 53 18.04 -0.11 -4.90
N GLY A 54 17.54 0.96 -5.53
CA GLY A 54 18.31 1.83 -6.41
C GLY A 54 19.10 2.95 -5.70
N LEU A 55 18.93 3.14 -4.39
CA LEU A 55 19.55 4.22 -3.63
C LEU A 55 20.76 3.75 -2.80
N ALA A 56 21.70 4.67 -2.56
CA ALA A 56 22.77 4.45 -1.59
C ALA A 56 22.20 4.37 -0.16
N ALA A 57 22.90 3.66 0.74
CA ALA A 57 22.42 3.39 2.10
C ALA A 57 22.03 4.67 2.90
N GLU A 58 22.75 5.77 2.71
CA GLU A 58 22.44 7.04 3.36
C GLU A 58 21.10 7.62 2.90
N ASP A 59 20.82 7.53 1.59
CA ASP A 59 19.58 8.06 1.00
C ASP A 59 18.40 7.13 1.24
N GLN A 60 18.63 5.80 1.27
CA GLN A 60 17.65 4.83 1.77
C GLN A 60 17.20 5.19 3.19
N ALA A 61 18.16 5.42 4.10
CA ALA A 61 17.86 5.74 5.49
C ALA A 61 17.12 7.09 5.65
N LYS A 62 17.43 8.09 4.81
CA LYS A 62 16.66 9.36 4.78
C LYS A 62 15.24 9.13 4.30
N LEU A 63 15.07 8.37 3.22
CA LEU A 63 13.77 8.11 2.62
C LEU A 63 12.88 7.24 3.52
N GLN A 64 13.44 6.19 4.12
CA GLN A 64 12.74 5.33 5.10
C GLN A 64 12.27 6.11 6.32
N ARG A 65 13.03 7.10 6.82
CA ARG A 65 12.56 7.98 7.90
C ARG A 65 11.38 8.86 7.48
N ALA A 66 11.32 9.27 6.22
CA ALA A 66 10.27 10.15 5.71
C ALA A 66 8.97 9.40 5.34
N MET A 67 9.08 8.19 4.80
CA MET A 67 7.94 7.45 4.22
C MET A 67 7.72 6.07 4.83
N GLY A 68 8.68 5.51 5.55
CA GLY A 68 8.61 4.14 6.06
C GLY A 68 7.40 3.91 6.96
N LEU A 69 7.07 4.87 7.83
CA LEU A 69 5.87 4.77 8.68
C LEU A 69 4.58 4.68 7.85
N LYS A 70 4.46 5.45 6.77
CA LYS A 70 3.27 5.39 5.89
C LYS A 70 3.14 4.01 5.25
N ILE A 71 4.26 3.45 4.77
CA ILE A 71 4.26 2.11 4.18
C ILE A 71 3.85 1.04 5.20
N GLU A 72 4.33 1.13 6.45
CA GLU A 72 3.90 0.21 7.50
C GLU A 72 2.42 0.37 7.86
N GLN A 73 1.88 1.60 7.84
CA GLN A 73 0.44 1.85 8.03
C GLN A 73 -0.39 1.18 6.93
N LEU A 74 0.00 1.32 5.66
CA LEU A 74 -0.72 0.69 4.54
C LEU A 74 -0.74 -0.84 4.66
N LYS A 75 0.39 -1.44 5.07
CA LYS A 75 0.46 -2.89 5.33
C LYS A 75 -0.46 -3.32 6.47
N ALA A 76 -0.56 -2.51 7.53
CA ALA A 76 -1.46 -2.77 8.64
C ALA A 76 -2.94 -2.68 8.20
N GLU A 77 -3.30 -1.65 7.44
CA GLU A 77 -4.65 -1.49 6.88
C GLU A 77 -5.04 -2.69 5.99
N LEU A 78 -4.12 -3.19 5.15
CA LEU A 78 -4.35 -4.39 4.36
C LEU A 78 -4.51 -5.65 5.23
N LYS A 79 -3.68 -5.79 6.28
CA LYS A 79 -3.78 -6.93 7.20
C LYS A 79 -5.13 -6.95 7.92
N GLU A 80 -5.62 -5.80 8.36
CA GLU A 80 -6.95 -5.66 8.96
C GLU A 80 -8.05 -6.04 7.96
N LEU A 81 -7.93 -5.62 6.70
CA LEU A 81 -8.86 -6.02 5.64
C LEU A 81 -8.86 -7.55 5.43
N ASP A 82 -7.68 -8.19 5.39
CA ASP A 82 -7.56 -9.64 5.27
C ASP A 82 -8.17 -10.40 6.47
N GLU A 83 -8.17 -9.78 7.66
CA GLU A 83 -8.79 -10.34 8.88
C GLU A 83 -10.32 -10.26 8.89
N LEU A 84 -10.94 -9.40 8.07
CA LEU A 84 -12.42 -9.30 7.98
C LEU A 84 -13.09 -10.56 7.42
N HIS A 85 -12.31 -11.48 6.84
CA HIS A 85 -12.79 -12.74 6.25
C HIS A 85 -12.00 -13.96 6.75
N ALA A 86 -11.40 -13.87 7.94
CA ALA A 86 -10.70 -14.97 8.61
C ALA A 86 -11.64 -15.86 9.44
#